data_AF-W0RVE8-F1
#
_entry.id   AF-W0RVE8-F1
#
_cell.length_a   1.000
_cell.length_b   1.000
_cell.length_c   1.000
_cell.angle_alpha   90.00
_cell.angle_beta   90.00
_cell.angle_gamma   90.00
#
_symmetry.space_group_name_H-M   'P 1'
#
loop_
_entity.id
_entity.type
_entity.pdbx_description
1 polymer ?
#
loop_
_entity_poly.entity_id
_entity_poly.type
_entity_poly.pdbx_seq_one_letter_code
_entity_poly.pdbx_strand_id
1 'polypeptide(L)'
;MPALAAMAASCGDYLSVEPTVDRLEITAPRRTLVVGDTLQLQATAYGARGAYATTNKLVIGWASSAPAVATVNASSGLVTAFALGRATIRAIARGKQDTVTVTVVASAVR
;
A
#
# COMPACT_ATOMS: atom_id res chain seq x y z
N MET A 1 -11.71 -5.65 57.95
CA MET A 1 -10.44 -5.00 58.32
C MET A 1 -9.31 -5.91 57.82
N PRO A 2 -8.26 -5.35 57.19
CA PRO A 2 -7.80 -5.62 55.81
C PRO A 2 -6.67 -6.67 55.72
N ALA A 3 -6.34 -7.25 54.56
CA ALA A 3 -5.32 -6.69 53.68
C ALA A 3 -5.40 -7.26 52.25
N LEU A 4 -5.67 -6.39 51.28
CA LEU A 4 -5.28 -6.55 49.88
C LEU A 4 -3.77 -6.30 49.77
N ALA A 5 -3.03 -7.23 49.17
CA ALA A 5 -1.64 -7.09 48.68
C ALA A 5 -1.41 -8.28 47.71
N ALA A 6 -0.73 -8.18 46.56
CA ALA A 6 0.00 -7.11 45.92
C ALA A 6 0.06 -7.40 44.40
N MET A 7 0.26 -6.32 43.64
CA MET A 7 0.57 -6.30 42.21
C MET A 7 1.82 -7.13 41.88
N ALA A 8 1.75 -7.94 40.82
CA ALA A 8 2.91 -8.41 40.07
C ALA A 8 2.51 -8.63 38.59
N ALA A 9 2.17 -7.54 37.90
CA ALA A 9 2.08 -7.52 36.44
C ALA A 9 3.18 -6.60 35.90
N SER A 10 4.42 -7.07 35.94
CA SER A 10 5.52 -6.45 35.21
C SER A 10 6.74 -7.38 35.21
N CYS A 11 7.05 -7.97 34.07
CA CYS A 11 8.27 -7.66 33.33
C CYS A 11 8.38 -8.61 32.15
N GLY A 12 8.56 -8.06 30.97
CA GLY A 12 8.51 -8.77 29.70
C GLY A 12 7.77 -7.88 28.73
N ASP A 13 8.33 -6.70 28.52
CA ASP A 13 7.88 -5.69 27.58
C ASP A 13 7.40 -6.35 26.29
N TYR A 14 6.06 -6.43 26.16
CA TYR A 14 5.34 -6.68 24.93
C TYR A 14 5.54 -5.47 24.03
N LEU A 15 6.80 -5.12 23.73
CA LEU A 15 7.14 -4.29 22.60
C LEU A 15 6.89 -5.14 21.36
N SER A 16 5.62 -5.46 21.10
CA SER A 16 5.08 -5.27 19.78
C SER A 16 5.34 -3.81 19.47
N VAL A 17 6.56 -3.54 19.00
CA VAL A 17 6.84 -2.34 18.23
C VAL A 17 5.96 -2.52 17.01
N GLU A 18 4.67 -2.16 17.14
CA GLU A 18 3.81 -2.06 15.99
C GLU A 18 4.55 -1.12 15.05
N PRO A 19 4.91 -1.57 13.84
CA PRO A 19 5.64 -0.73 12.93
C PRO A 19 4.78 0.50 12.66
N THR A 20 5.13 1.62 13.28
CA THR A 20 4.44 2.88 13.08
C THR A 20 4.83 3.34 11.69
N VAL A 21 3.92 3.19 10.74
CA VAL A 21 4.11 3.74 9.40
C VAL A 21 3.85 5.23 9.52
N ASP A 22 4.88 6.01 9.26
CA ASP A 22 4.79 7.47 9.29
C ASP A 22 4.58 8.05 7.88
N ARG A 23 5.16 7.39 6.87
CA ARG A 23 5.03 7.76 5.46
C ARG A 23 4.81 6.52 4.59
N LEU A 24 4.00 6.66 3.56
CA LEU A 24 3.84 5.67 2.49
C LEU A 24 4.20 6.36 1.18
N GLU A 25 4.93 5.66 0.31
CA GLU A 25 5.35 6.19 -0.98
C GLU A 25 5.13 5.11 -2.05
N ILE A 26 4.39 5.46 -3.10
CA ILE A 26 4.17 4.61 -4.27
C ILE A 26 5.23 4.94 -5.32
N THR A 27 5.99 3.92 -5.70
CA THR A 27 6.87 3.94 -6.87
C THR A 27 6.18 3.25 -8.04
N ALA A 28 6.01 3.99 -9.14
CA ALA A 28 5.47 3.49 -10.39
C ALA A 28 6.51 3.69 -11.52
N PRO A 29 7.05 2.61 -12.13
CA PRO A 29 8.08 2.73 -13.17
C PRO A 29 7.55 3.37 -14.45
N ARG A 30 6.23 3.31 -14.68
CA ARG A 30 5.54 3.99 -15.77
C ARG A 30 4.16 4.43 -15.31
N ARG A 31 3.72 5.61 -15.75
CA ARG A 31 2.40 6.18 -15.44
C ARG A 31 1.44 6.11 -16.63
N THR A 32 1.94 5.64 -17.77
CA THR A 32 1.15 5.45 -18.99
C THR A 32 1.17 3.97 -19.35
N LEU A 33 -0.01 3.39 -19.56
CA LEU A 33 -0.21 2.00 -19.94
C LEU A 33 -0.99 1.93 -21.23
N VAL A 34 -0.74 0.89 -22.01
CA VAL A 34 -1.55 0.55 -23.17
C VAL A 34 -2.69 -0.36 -22.71
N VAL A 35 -3.84 -0.32 -23.38
CA VAL A 35 -4.91 -1.32 -23.13
C VAL A 35 -4.34 -2.73 -23.28
N GLY A 36 -4.54 -3.58 -22.26
CA GLY A 36 -3.98 -4.93 -22.17
C GLY A 36 -2.65 -5.02 -21.42
N ASP A 37 -1.97 -3.90 -21.16
CA ASP A 37 -0.74 -3.92 -20.36
C ASP A 37 -1.03 -4.15 -18.88
N THR A 38 -0.01 -4.70 -18.21
CA THR A 38 0.06 -4.78 -16.76
C THR A 38 1.21 -3.97 -16.19
N LEU A 39 1.06 -3.48 -14.97
CA LEU A 39 2.05 -2.69 -14.26
C LEU A 39 2.10 -3.10 -12.80
N GLN A 40 3.26 -3.57 -12.36
CA GLN A 40 3.50 -3.79 -10.95
C GLN A 40 3.80 -2.45 -10.27
N LEU A 41 2.94 -2.03 -9.35
CA LEU A 41 3.26 -0.93 -8.45
C LEU A 41 4.08 -1.45 -7.27
N GLN A 42 4.99 -0.61 -6.80
CA GLN A 42 5.70 -0.84 -5.55
C GLN A 42 5.29 0.25 -4.58
N ALA A 43 5.11 -0.11 -3.31
CA ALA A 43 4.94 0.88 -2.26
C ALA A 43 5.93 0.60 -1.14
N THR A 44 6.59 1.65 -0.68
CA THR A 44 7.54 1.60 0.43
C THR A 44 6.96 2.40 1.59
N ALA A 45 6.87 1.76 2.74
CA ALA A 45 6.44 2.42 3.96
C ALA A 45 7.68 2.81 4.77
N TYR A 46 7.69 4.01 5.32
CA TYR A 46 8.75 4.49 6.20
C TYR A 46 8.17 4.67 7.59
N GLY A 47 8.87 4.16 8.60
CA GLY A 47 8.56 4.42 9.99
C GLY A 47 9.61 5.22 10.70
N ALA A 48 9.42 5.37 12.02
CA ALA A 48 10.31 6.14 12.88
C ALA A 48 11.77 5.64 12.91
N ARG A 49 12.01 4.38 12.54
CA ARG A 49 13.35 3.77 12.46
C ARG A 49 13.94 3.70 11.04
N GLY A 50 13.29 4.30 10.04
CA GLY A 50 13.69 4.26 8.63
C GLY A 50 12.70 3.54 7.71
N ALA A 51 13.12 3.23 6.48
CA ALA A 51 12.27 2.52 5.52
C ALA A 51 11.95 1.10 6.00
N TYR A 52 10.67 0.79 6.22
CA TYR A 52 10.20 -0.58 6.13
C TYR A 52 10.11 -0.91 4.64
N ALA A 53 11.15 -1.56 4.11
CA ALA A 53 10.93 -2.42 2.95
C ALA A 53 9.73 -3.31 3.28
N THR A 54 8.85 -3.56 2.30
CA THR A 54 7.66 -4.43 2.38
C THR A 54 8.06 -5.83 2.83
N THR A 55 8.39 -5.93 4.10
CA THR A 55 8.68 -7.15 4.83
C THR A 55 7.32 -7.76 5.07
N ASN A 56 7.23 -9.09 4.98
CA ASN A 56 6.01 -9.94 5.02
C ASN A 56 4.96 -9.63 6.10
N LYS A 57 5.19 -8.67 7.00
CA LYS A 57 4.27 -8.21 8.04
C LYS A 57 3.47 -6.96 7.68
N LEU A 58 3.85 -6.20 6.64
CA LEU A 58 3.12 -5.00 6.23
C LEU A 58 2.19 -5.30 5.06
N VAL A 59 0.89 -5.30 5.33
CA VAL A 59 -0.16 -5.41 4.31
C VAL A 59 -0.45 -4.02 3.76
N ILE A 60 -0.28 -3.84 2.45
CA ILE A 60 -0.66 -2.64 1.72
C ILE A 60 -1.96 -2.95 0.98
N GLY A 61 -3.01 -2.21 1.30
CA GLY A 61 -4.28 -2.26 0.57
C GLY A 61 -4.24 -1.35 -0.64
N TRP A 62 -4.57 -1.89 -1.81
CA TRP A 62 -4.64 -1.14 -3.06
C TRP A 62 -6.09 -0.96 -3.52
N ALA A 63 -6.40 0.19 -4.08
CA ALA A 63 -7.71 0.47 -4.67
C ALA A 63 -7.58 1.35 -5.93
N SER A 64 -8.44 1.13 -6.92
CA SER A 64 -8.54 1.96 -8.12
C SER A 64 -9.80 2.82 -8.06
N SER A 65 -9.69 4.09 -8.46
CA SER A 65 -10.84 4.98 -8.62
C SER A 65 -11.70 4.65 -9.85
N ALA A 66 -11.16 3.91 -10.81
CA ALA A 66 -11.81 3.59 -12.09
C ALA A 66 -11.46 2.16 -12.53
N PRO A 67 -12.01 1.12 -11.86
CA PRO A 67 -11.69 -0.28 -12.16
C PRO A 67 -12.03 -0.69 -13.61
N ALA A 68 -13.04 -0.06 -14.23
CA ALA A 68 -13.37 -0.25 -15.65
C ALA A 68 -12.28 0.25 -16.62
N VAL A 69 -11.43 1.19 -16.18
CA VAL A 69 -10.30 1.73 -16.96
C VAL A 69 -9.02 0.97 -16.63
N ALA A 70 -8.71 0.85 -15.34
CA ALA A 70 -7.62 0.02 -14.84
C ALA A 70 -7.96 -0.58 -13.49
N THR A 71 -7.87 -1.90 -13.37
CA THR A 71 -8.04 -2.59 -12.08
C THR A 71 -6.69 -2.76 -11.42
N VAL A 72 -6.63 -2.67 -10.09
CA VAL A 72 -5.44 -3.02 -9.31
C VAL A 72 -5.77 -4.19 -8.40
N ASN A 73 -4.83 -5.14 -8.27
CA ASN A 73 -4.94 -6.20 -7.29
C ASN A 73 -4.77 -5.62 -5.88
N ALA A 74 -5.75 -5.88 -5.02
CA ALA A 74 -5.86 -5.25 -3.70
C ALA A 74 -4.69 -5.55 -2.74
N SER A 75 -3.95 -6.64 -2.94
CA SER A 75 -2.86 -7.06 -2.05
C SER A 75 -1.49 -7.03 -2.72
N SER A 76 -1.41 -7.29 -4.03
CA SER A 76 -0.13 -7.27 -4.75
C SER A 76 0.21 -5.93 -5.38
N GLY A 77 -0.76 -5.05 -5.64
CA GLY A 77 -0.51 -3.79 -6.35
C GLY A 77 -0.29 -3.95 -7.86
N LEU A 78 -0.62 -5.11 -8.43
CA LEU A 78 -0.58 -5.34 -9.87
C LEU A 78 -1.77 -4.63 -10.55
N VAL A 79 -1.48 -3.64 -11.39
CA VAL A 79 -2.46 -2.91 -12.19
C VAL A 79 -2.60 -3.56 -13.57
N THR A 80 -3.83 -3.72 -14.04
CA THR A 80 -4.16 -4.18 -15.40
C THR A 80 -5.03 -3.13 -16.08
N ALA A 81 -4.64 -2.73 -17.28
CA ALA A 81 -5.34 -1.72 -18.07
C ALA A 81 -6.38 -2.35 -19.02
N PHE A 82 -7.62 -1.88 -18.98
CA PHE A 82 -8.74 -2.42 -19.75
C PHE A 82 -9.32 -1.46 -20.78
N ALA A 83 -9.38 -0.16 -20.46
CA ALA A 83 -10.00 0.84 -21.33
C ALA A 83 -9.24 2.16 -21.25
N LEU A 84 -9.40 2.98 -22.29
CA LEU A 84 -8.81 4.31 -22.37
C LEU A 84 -9.33 5.21 -21.24
N GLY A 85 -8.45 6.01 -20.66
CA GLY A 85 -8.83 6.96 -19.62
C GLY A 85 -7.76 7.16 -18.57
N ARG A 86 -8.16 7.67 -17.41
CA ARG A 86 -7.27 7.86 -16.25
C ARG A 86 -7.86 7.14 -15.04
N ALA A 87 -7.02 6.39 -14.35
CA ALA A 87 -7.35 5.73 -13.10
C ALA A 87 -6.38 6.21 -12.01
N THR A 88 -6.91 6.63 -10.87
CA THR A 88 -6.07 6.94 -9.71
C THR A 88 -6.02 5.71 -8.83
N ILE A 89 -4.81 5.20 -8.63
CA ILE A 89 -4.54 4.06 -7.76
C ILE A 89 -4.10 4.59 -6.40
N ARG A 90 -4.71 4.08 -5.34
CA ARG A 90 -4.42 4.44 -3.96
C ARG A 90 -3.82 3.25 -3.23
N ALA A 91 -2.73 3.46 -2.52
CA ALA A 91 -2.16 2.52 -1.57
C ALA A 91 -2.48 2.99 -0.15
N ILE A 92 -2.83 2.07 0.74
CA ILE A 92 -3.14 2.34 2.15
C ILE A 92 -2.38 1.33 3.01
N ALA A 93 -1.65 1.82 4.01
CA ALA A 93 -0.94 0.99 4.97
C ALA A 93 -1.03 1.63 6.36
N ARG A 94 -1.60 0.90 7.34
CA ARG A 94 -1.68 1.33 8.75
C ARG A 94 -2.20 2.78 8.95
N GLY A 95 -3.19 3.18 8.16
CA GLY A 95 -3.80 4.52 8.23
C GLY A 95 -3.07 5.62 7.45
N LYS A 96 -1.88 5.34 6.91
CA LYS A 96 -1.22 6.21 5.92
C LYS A 96 -1.65 5.80 4.52
N GLN A 97 -1.68 6.77 3.61
CA GLN A 97 -2.07 6.54 2.22
C GLN A 97 -1.21 7.36 1.28
N ASP A 98 -1.07 6.85 0.06
CA ASP A 98 -0.48 7.56 -1.05
C ASP A 98 -1.26 7.24 -2.34
N THR A 99 -1.11 8.07 -3.37
CA THR A 99 -1.87 7.94 -4.62
C THR A 99 -1.00 8.15 -5.84
N VAL A 100 -1.24 7.37 -6.90
CA VAL A 100 -0.63 7.54 -8.20
C VAL A 100 -1.69 7.54 -9.30
N THR A 101 -1.58 8.46 -10.25
CA THR A 101 -2.45 8.47 -11.43
C THR A 101 -1.81 7.68 -12.57
N VAL A 102 -2.58 6.74 -13.12
CA VAL A 102 -2.24 5.94 -14.29
C VAL A 102 -3.12 6.38 -15.45
N THR A 103 -2.52 6.65 -16.60
CA THR A 103 -3.21 6.99 -17.85
C THR A 103 -3.16 5.79 -18.77
N VAL A 104 -4.31 5.36 -19.27
CA VAL A 104 -4.43 4.28 -20.25
C VAL A 104 -4.65 4.88 -21.63
N VAL A 105 -3.79 4.51 -22.58
CA VAL A 105 -3.81 4.96 -23.97
C VAL A 105 -4.05 3.78 -24.92
N ALA A 106 -4.44 4.10 -26.15
CA ALA A 106 -4.68 3.08 -27.16
C ALA A 106 -3.36 2.45 -27.57
N SER A 107 -3.39 1.17 -27.90
CA SER A 107 -2.27 0.55 -28.59
C SER A 107 -2.19 1.21 -29.96
N ALA A 108 -1.10 1.91 -30.24
CA ALA A 108 -0.80 2.36 -31.59
C ALA A 108 -0.35 1.12 -32.38
N VAL A 109 -1.32 0.32 -32.84
CA VAL A 109 -1.07 -0.70 -33.87
C VAL A 109 -0.85 0.05 -35.17
N ARG A 110 0.34 -0.11 -35.75
CA ARG A 110 0.68 0.37 -37.09
C ARG A 110 0.97 -0.81 -37.99
#